data_AF-A0A9Q0XJA9-F1
#
_entry.id   AF-A0A9Q0XJA9-F1
#
_cell.length_a   1.000
_cell.length_b   1.000
_cell.length_c   1.000
_cell.angle_alpha   90.00
_cell.angle_beta   90.00
_cell.angle_gamma   90.00
#
_symmetry.space_group_name_H-M   'P 1'
#
loop_
_entity.id
_entity.type
_entity.pdbx_description
1 polymer ?
#
loop_
_entity_poly.entity_id
_entity_poly.type
_entity_poly.pdbx_seq_one_letter_code
_entity_poly.pdbx_strand_id
1 'polypeptide(L)'
;MGEMVPLGAAPRTEGVCTHDMVRCQGMHWGDLLPLIWPLFCRHRTSHGLVMQLGETDITSLWGINLKKDMEASLQVIQRSYPGVTLFWSQLLQMRCWQGARHPGKIEMIRQKLDKAIGCLVIGWGGHWIKHPEITFMAQDMYWADG
;
A
#
# COMPACT_ATOMS: atom_id res chain seq x y z
N MET A 1 -28.74 3.83 55.84
CA MET A 1 -28.94 4.52 54.55
C MET A 1 -27.71 5.37 54.31
N GLY A 2 -26.86 4.98 53.36
CA GLY A 2 -25.69 5.73 52.91
C GLY A 2 -25.49 5.39 51.44
N GLU A 3 -25.67 6.40 50.60
CA GLU A 3 -25.85 6.28 49.16
C GLU A 3 -24.65 5.67 48.43
N MET A 4 -24.97 4.85 47.43
CA MET A 4 -24.04 4.27 46.47
C MET A 4 -23.69 5.35 45.43
N VAL A 5 -22.46 5.86 45.48
CA VAL A 5 -21.94 6.78 44.47
C VAL A 5 -21.76 5.99 43.15
N PRO A 6 -22.36 6.41 42.03
CA PRO A 6 -22.14 5.71 40.77
C PRO A 6 -20.70 5.91 40.32
N LEU A 7 -20.01 4.80 40.00
CA LEU A 7 -18.73 4.86 39.30
C LEU A 7 -18.92 5.70 38.03
N GLY A 8 -18.24 6.85 38.01
CA GLY A 8 -18.19 7.72 36.86
C GLY A 8 -17.86 6.93 35.61
N ALA A 9 -18.65 7.15 34.56
CA ALA A 9 -18.40 6.63 33.23
C ALA A 9 -16.93 6.84 32.87
N ALA A 10 -16.27 5.75 32.45
CA ALA A 10 -14.92 5.82 31.94
C ALA A 10 -14.83 6.93 30.87
N PRO A 11 -13.81 7.80 30.92
CA PRO A 11 -13.64 8.80 29.88
C PRO A 11 -13.57 8.10 28.53
N ARG A 12 -14.33 8.59 27.54
CA ARG A 12 -14.16 8.23 26.13
C ARG A 12 -12.67 8.36 25.83
N THR A 13 -12.00 7.23 25.63
CA THR A 13 -10.61 7.23 25.19
C THR A 13 -10.57 7.95 23.84
N GLU A 14 -9.93 9.11 23.84
CA GLU A 14 -9.54 9.85 22.67
C GLU A 14 -8.87 8.89 21.68
N GLY A 15 -9.24 8.99 20.40
CA GLY A 15 -8.83 8.05 19.37
C GLY A 15 -7.32 8.04 19.18
N VAL A 16 -6.64 7.07 19.77
CA VAL A 16 -5.21 6.84 19.54
C VAL A 16 -5.07 6.23 18.14
N CYS A 17 -4.57 7.02 17.19
CA CYS A 17 -4.18 6.53 15.88
C CYS A 17 -2.86 5.77 15.99
N THR A 18 -2.91 4.44 16.00
CA THR A 18 -1.70 3.60 15.89
C THR A 18 -1.27 3.50 14.43
N HIS A 19 0.00 3.79 14.15
CA HIS A 19 0.58 3.70 12.82
C HIS A 19 1.72 2.69 12.84
N ASP A 20 1.64 1.67 12.01
CA ASP A 20 2.72 0.71 11.77
C ASP A 20 3.25 0.92 10.35
N MET A 21 4.52 1.31 10.24
CA MET A 21 5.20 1.41 8.96
C MET A 21 6.12 0.21 8.80
N VAL A 22 5.86 -0.60 7.78
CA VAL A 22 6.75 -1.70 7.40
C VAL A 22 7.43 -1.36 6.09
N ARG A 23 8.77 -1.29 6.12
CA ARG A 23 9.60 -1.10 4.94
C ARG A 23 10.48 -2.34 4.78
N CYS A 24 10.23 -3.12 3.75
CA CYS A 24 11.02 -4.29 3.41
C CYS A 24 11.70 -4.06 2.06
N GLN A 25 13.02 -4.00 2.06
CA GLN A 25 13.79 -3.87 0.82
C GLN A 25 13.69 -5.17 0.02
N GLY A 26 13.44 -5.07 -1.28
CA GLY A 26 13.35 -6.23 -2.17
C GLY A 26 12.12 -7.11 -1.97
N MET A 27 11.10 -6.61 -1.27
CA MET A 27 9.84 -7.32 -1.09
C MET A 27 9.14 -7.53 -2.44
N HIS A 28 8.59 -8.72 -2.63
CA HIS A 28 7.74 -9.07 -3.76
C HIS A 28 6.27 -9.00 -3.37
N TRP A 29 5.39 -8.86 -4.36
CA TRP A 29 3.95 -8.79 -4.14
C TRP A 29 3.41 -10.02 -3.40
N GLY A 30 3.97 -11.21 -3.67
CA GLY A 30 3.60 -12.46 -3.00
C GLY A 30 3.79 -12.43 -1.48
N ASP A 31 4.67 -11.56 -0.97
CA ASP A 31 4.98 -11.43 0.46
C ASP A 31 3.97 -10.52 1.19
N LEU A 32 3.09 -9.82 0.46
CA LEU A 32 2.17 -8.83 1.03
C LEU A 32 1.23 -9.42 2.08
N LEU A 33 0.45 -10.44 1.70
CA LEU A 33 -0.58 -11.01 2.58
C LEU A 33 0.04 -11.65 3.85
N PRO A 34 1.11 -12.46 3.75
CA PRO A 34 1.81 -12.97 4.93
C PRO A 34 2.29 -11.87 5.89
N LEU A 35 2.72 -10.72 5.36
CA LEU A 35 3.25 -9.62 6.16
C LEU A 35 2.16 -8.81 6.87
N ILE A 36 1.04 -8.54 6.20
CA ILE A 36 -0.02 -7.70 6.77
C ILE A 36 -0.95 -8.46 7.71
N TRP A 37 -1.09 -9.78 7.56
CA TRP A 37 -2.05 -10.56 8.36
C TRP A 37 -1.78 -10.49 9.87
N PRO A 38 -0.53 -10.65 10.35
CA PRO A 38 -0.22 -10.46 11.76
C PRO A 38 -0.50 -9.03 12.25
N LEU A 39 -0.30 -8.02 11.41
CA LEU A 39 -0.56 -6.61 11.74
C LEU A 39 -2.05 -6.36 11.94
N PHE A 40 -2.90 -6.86 11.03
CA PHE A 40 -4.34 -6.75 11.19
C PHE A 40 -4.87 -7.53 12.41
N CYS A 41 -4.26 -8.68 12.75
CA CYS A 41 -4.63 -9.41 13.96
C CYS A 41 -4.30 -8.63 15.24
N ARG A 42 -3.20 -7.88 15.23
CA ARG A 42 -2.74 -7.06 16.35
C ARG A 42 -3.55 -5.77 16.48
N HIS A 43 -3.86 -5.13 15.36
CA HIS A 43 -4.59 -3.86 15.30
C HIS A 43 -6.01 -4.11 14.79
N ARG A 44 -6.94 -4.38 15.71
CA ARG A 44 -8.36 -4.58 15.39
C ARG A 44 -9.05 -3.34 14.80
N THR A 45 -8.38 -2.20 14.75
CA THR A 45 -8.90 -0.89 14.34
C THR A 45 -7.93 -0.18 13.38
N SER A 46 -7.56 -0.81 12.25
CA SER A 46 -6.87 -0.07 11.19
C SER A 46 -7.89 0.66 10.33
N HIS A 47 -7.92 1.98 10.42
CA HIS A 47 -8.82 2.81 9.62
C HIS A 47 -8.26 3.07 8.21
N GLY A 48 -6.95 2.88 7.99
CA GLY A 48 -6.32 3.06 6.69
C GLY A 48 -5.11 2.16 6.47
N LEU A 49 -4.91 1.69 5.24
CA LEU A 49 -3.74 0.96 4.79
C LEU A 49 -3.12 1.66 3.59
N VAL A 50 -1.91 2.19 3.74
CA VAL A 50 -1.13 2.78 2.63
C VAL A 50 -0.21 1.71 2.04
N MET A 51 -0.32 1.48 0.73
CA MET A 51 0.48 0.49 0.02
C MET A 51 1.31 1.14 -1.07
N GLN A 52 2.60 0.85 -1.06
CA GLN A 52 3.53 1.08 -2.16
C GLN A 52 4.36 -0.20 -2.30
N LEU A 53 3.94 -1.09 -3.20
CA LEU A 53 4.60 -2.37 -3.43
C LEU A 53 4.32 -2.85 -4.85
N GLY A 54 5.34 -3.42 -5.49
CA GLY A 54 5.23 -4.02 -6.82
C GLY A 54 6.34 -3.62 -7.78
N GLU A 55 7.17 -2.63 -7.42
CA GLU A 55 8.30 -2.19 -8.25
C GLU A 55 9.28 -3.33 -8.54
N THR A 56 9.59 -4.17 -7.54
CA THR A 56 10.44 -5.36 -7.69
C THR A 56 9.85 -6.36 -8.68
N ASP A 57 8.53 -6.54 -8.64
CA ASP A 57 7.81 -7.54 -9.44
C ASP A 57 7.66 -7.14 -10.90
N ILE A 58 7.61 -5.84 -11.21
CA ILE A 58 7.50 -5.36 -12.60
C ILE A 58 8.71 -5.82 -13.44
N THR A 59 9.89 -5.93 -12.83
CA THR A 59 11.11 -6.35 -13.53
C THR A 59 11.18 -7.86 -13.77
N SER A 60 10.49 -8.65 -12.95
CA SER A 60 10.60 -10.12 -12.90
C SER A 60 9.37 -10.86 -13.45
N LEU A 61 8.19 -10.25 -13.40
CA LEU A 61 6.92 -10.84 -13.82
C LEU A 61 6.36 -10.14 -15.07
N TRP A 62 5.64 -10.93 -15.89
CA TRP A 62 4.85 -10.38 -16.98
C TRP A 62 3.71 -9.57 -16.37
N GLY A 63 3.66 -8.25 -16.61
CA GLY A 63 2.76 -7.32 -15.91
C GLY A 63 1.26 -7.67 -15.90
N ILE A 64 0.81 -8.57 -16.78
CA ILE A 64 -0.57 -9.10 -16.76
C ILE A 64 -0.82 -10.00 -15.53
N ASN A 65 0.14 -10.83 -15.15
CA ASN A 65 0.00 -11.71 -13.97
C ASN A 65 0.06 -10.88 -12.70
N LEU A 66 1.03 -9.96 -12.61
CA LEU A 66 1.18 -9.07 -11.46
C LEU A 66 -0.10 -8.26 -11.19
N LYS A 67 -0.72 -7.72 -12.25
CA LYS A 67 -1.99 -7.01 -12.10
C LYS A 67 -3.07 -7.89 -11.46
N LYS A 68 -3.27 -9.11 -11.97
CA LYS A 68 -4.30 -10.02 -11.43
C LYS A 68 -4.02 -10.40 -9.99
N ASP A 69 -2.76 -10.66 -9.66
CA ASP A 69 -2.33 -11.00 -8.30
C ASP A 69 -2.58 -9.82 -7.36
N MET A 70 -2.30 -8.59 -7.82
CA MET A 70 -2.62 -7.37 -7.08
C MET A 70 -4.12 -7.23 -6.81
N GLU A 71 -4.94 -7.32 -7.86
CA GLU A 71 -6.40 -7.23 -7.72
C GLU A 71 -6.93 -8.29 -6.75
N ALA A 72 -6.44 -9.54 -6.85
CA ALA A 72 -6.85 -10.64 -5.98
C ALA A 72 -6.46 -10.39 -4.51
N SER A 73 -5.23 -9.99 -4.23
CA SER A 73 -4.77 -9.70 -2.87
C SER A 73 -5.54 -8.53 -2.25
N LEU A 74 -5.80 -7.46 -3.02
CA LEU A 74 -6.57 -6.31 -2.53
C LEU A 74 -8.03 -6.66 -2.25
N GLN A 75 -8.64 -7.52 -3.09
CA GLN A 75 -9.98 -8.06 -2.81
C GLN A 75 -10.02 -8.88 -1.52
N VAL A 76 -8.99 -9.70 -1.27
CA VAL A 76 -8.88 -10.47 -0.02
C VAL A 76 -8.82 -9.52 1.17
N ILE A 77 -7.98 -8.48 1.11
CA ILE A 77 -7.88 -7.48 2.19
C ILE A 77 -9.23 -6.81 2.45
N GLN A 78 -9.90 -6.31 1.41
CA GLN A 78 -11.17 -5.61 1.53
C GLN A 78 -12.28 -6.51 2.10
N ARG A 79 -12.32 -7.79 1.71
CA ARG A 79 -13.29 -8.76 2.23
C ARG A 79 -13.02 -9.13 3.69
N SER A 80 -11.75 -9.30 4.05
CA SER A 80 -11.35 -9.65 5.42
C SER A 80 -11.51 -8.47 6.39
N TYR A 81 -11.37 -7.24 5.90
CA TYR A 81 -11.41 -6.02 6.70
C TYR A 81 -12.25 -4.93 6.01
N PRO A 82 -13.58 -5.07 5.97
CA PRO A 82 -14.44 -4.13 5.23
C PRO A 82 -14.42 -2.70 5.75
N GLY A 83 -13.91 -2.47 6.97
CA GLY A 83 -13.72 -1.12 7.54
C GLY A 83 -12.39 -0.45 7.18
N VAL A 84 -11.49 -1.11 6.43
CA VAL A 84 -10.20 -0.53 6.06
C VAL A 84 -10.33 0.38 4.84
N THR A 85 -9.83 1.62 4.94
CA THR A 85 -9.67 2.48 3.76
C THR A 85 -8.32 2.16 3.09
N LEU A 86 -8.35 1.79 1.81
CA LEU A 86 -7.13 1.52 1.05
C LEU A 86 -6.58 2.82 0.44
N PHE A 87 -5.27 3.02 0.58
CA PHE A 87 -4.53 4.10 -0.05
C PHE A 87 -3.47 3.49 -0.97
N TRP A 88 -3.65 3.62 -2.28
CA TRP A 88 -2.63 3.23 -3.25
C TRP A 88 -1.65 4.37 -3.41
N SER A 89 -0.40 4.16 -3.02
CA SER A 89 0.71 5.05 -3.35
C SER A 89 1.24 4.66 -4.72
N GLN A 90 1.27 5.62 -5.64
CA GLN A 90 1.78 5.42 -6.98
C GLN A 90 3.19 4.82 -6.93
N LEU A 91 3.41 3.75 -7.69
CA LEU A 91 4.73 3.14 -7.84
C LEU A 91 5.70 4.16 -8.41
N LEU A 92 6.90 4.25 -7.85
CA LEU A 92 7.83 5.30 -8.27
C LEU A 92 8.47 4.97 -9.63
N GLN A 93 8.76 6.02 -10.40
CA GLN A 93 9.66 5.87 -11.53
C GLN A 93 11.06 5.53 -10.99
N MET A 94 11.74 4.55 -11.56
CA MET A 94 13.15 4.28 -11.24
C MET A 94 14.04 4.94 -12.30
N ARG A 95 15.19 5.50 -11.90
CA ARG A 95 16.15 6.04 -12.88
C ARG A 95 16.80 4.92 -13.68
N CYS A 96 17.05 3.80 -13.03
CA CYS A 96 17.60 2.61 -13.66
C CYS A 96 16.80 1.38 -13.21
N TRP A 97 16.08 0.78 -14.16
CA TRP A 97 15.51 -0.54 -13.95
C TRP A 97 16.63 -1.58 -14.09
N GLN A 98 17.27 -1.94 -12.97
CA GLN A 98 18.38 -2.90 -12.96
C GLN A 98 17.94 -4.21 -13.62
N GLY A 99 18.69 -4.67 -14.63
CA GLY A 99 18.37 -5.90 -15.39
C GLY A 99 17.30 -5.74 -16.49
N ALA A 100 16.75 -4.55 -16.70
CA ALA A 100 15.74 -4.32 -17.73
C ALA A 100 16.32 -4.28 -19.15
N ARG A 101 15.91 -5.23 -20.00
CA ARG A 101 16.24 -5.19 -21.44
C ARG A 101 15.58 -4.01 -22.17
N HIS A 102 14.43 -3.55 -21.68
CA HIS A 102 13.65 -2.46 -22.30
C HIS A 102 13.04 -1.53 -21.23
N PRO A 103 13.81 -0.59 -20.68
CA PRO A 103 13.35 0.32 -19.62
C PRO A 103 12.06 1.07 -19.94
N GLY A 104 11.90 1.55 -21.18
CA GLY A 104 10.66 2.22 -21.60
C GLY A 104 9.42 1.32 -21.60
N LYS A 105 9.57 0.01 -21.87
CA LYS A 105 8.45 -0.94 -21.76
C LYS A 105 8.07 -1.18 -20.31
N ILE A 106 9.06 -1.26 -19.42
CA ILE A 106 8.83 -1.41 -17.99
C ILE A 106 8.10 -0.18 -17.44
N GLU A 107 8.52 1.02 -17.81
CA GLU A 107 7.85 2.26 -17.39
C GLU A 107 6.39 2.31 -17.91
N MET A 108 6.13 1.88 -19.15
CA MET A 108 4.76 1.75 -19.65
C MET A 108 3.93 0.72 -18.86
N ILE A 109 4.53 -0.40 -18.45
CA ILE A 109 3.87 -1.41 -17.61
C ILE A 109 3.55 -0.82 -16.24
N ARG A 110 4.51 -0.13 -15.60
CA ARG A 110 4.30 0.57 -14.32
C ARG A 110 3.12 1.54 -14.41
N GLN A 111 3.10 2.41 -15.41
CA GLN A 111 2.01 3.38 -15.59
C GLN A 111 0.64 2.71 -15.78
N LYS A 112 0.58 1.63 -16.57
CA LYS A 112 -0.65 0.86 -16.78
C LYS A 112 -1.11 0.18 -15.50
N LEU A 113 -0.18 -0.37 -14.73
CA LEU A 113 -0.45 -1.05 -13.47
C LEU A 113 -0.97 -0.05 -12.43
N ASP A 114 -0.25 1.06 -12.23
CA ASP A 114 -0.65 2.16 -11.34
C ASP A 114 -2.05 2.66 -11.66
N LYS A 115 -2.33 2.89 -12.96
CA LYS A 115 -3.65 3.35 -13.39
C LYS A 115 -4.74 2.32 -13.08
N ALA A 116 -4.48 1.05 -13.36
CA ALA A 116 -5.47 0.00 -13.12
C ALA A 116 -5.77 -0.18 -11.63
N ILE A 117 -4.74 -0.30 -10.79
CA ILE A 117 -4.89 -0.50 -9.35
C ILE A 117 -5.42 0.76 -8.67
N GLY A 118 -4.90 1.94 -9.04
CA GLY A 118 -5.40 3.22 -8.53
C GLY A 118 -6.88 3.44 -8.83
N CYS A 119 -7.34 3.15 -10.05
CA CYS A 119 -8.75 3.22 -10.40
C CYS A 119 -9.60 2.21 -9.61
N LEU A 120 -9.11 0.99 -9.40
CA LEU A 120 -9.80 -0.03 -8.62
C LEU A 120 -9.99 0.43 -7.16
N VAL A 121 -8.92 0.91 -6.53
CA VAL A 121 -8.94 1.41 -5.15
C VAL A 121 -9.90 2.59 -5.00
N ILE A 122 -9.89 3.54 -5.95
CA ILE A 122 -10.87 4.64 -5.97
C ILE A 122 -12.31 4.10 -6.11
N GLY A 123 -12.52 3.13 -7.01
CA GLY A 123 -13.84 2.50 -7.21
C GLY A 123 -14.40 1.82 -5.97
N TRP A 124 -13.53 1.47 -5.02
CA TRP A 124 -13.87 0.89 -3.72
C TRP A 124 -13.98 1.92 -2.58
N GLY A 125 -13.91 3.20 -2.88
CA GLY A 125 -13.95 4.27 -1.88
C GLY A 125 -12.63 4.55 -1.17
N GLY A 126 -11.52 3.99 -1.68
CA GLY A 126 -10.17 4.31 -1.24
C GLY A 126 -9.59 5.55 -1.94
N HIS A 127 -8.29 5.76 -1.75
CA HIS A 127 -7.57 6.93 -2.29
C HIS A 127 -6.36 6.51 -3.12
N TRP A 128 -6.02 7.31 -4.13
CA TRP A 128 -4.81 7.15 -4.92
C TRP A 128 -3.89 8.36 -4.70
N ILE A 129 -2.78 8.12 -4.02
CA ILE A 129 -1.73 9.09 -3.78
C ILE A 129 -0.81 9.09 -4.99
N LYS A 130 -0.79 10.20 -5.73
CA LYS A 130 0.07 10.40 -6.90
C LYS A 130 1.29 11.21 -6.53
N HIS A 131 2.40 10.95 -7.21
CA HIS A 131 3.67 11.63 -6.99
C HIS A 131 4.16 12.30 -8.27
N PRO A 132 3.49 13.37 -8.76
CA PRO A 132 3.83 13.99 -10.05
C PRO A 132 5.20 14.67 -10.05
N GLU A 133 5.69 15.09 -8.88
CA GLU A 133 6.99 15.75 -8.70
C GLU A 133 8.15 14.73 -8.62
N ILE A 134 7.88 13.47 -8.28
CA ILE A 134 8.90 12.42 -8.16
C ILE A 134 9.08 11.76 -9.53
N THR A 135 9.92 12.42 -10.34
CA THR A 135 10.26 11.98 -11.70
C THR A 135 11.70 11.50 -11.77
N PHE A 136 12.05 10.62 -12.72
CA PHE A 136 13.43 10.15 -12.91
C PHE A 136 14.48 11.27 -13.14
N MET A 137 14.01 12.49 -13.45
CA MET A 137 14.84 13.69 -13.64
C MET A 137 15.17 14.41 -12.33
N ALA A 138 14.43 14.16 -11.25
CA ALA A 138 14.66 14.75 -9.93
C ALA A 138 15.82 14.04 -9.22
N GLN A 139 17.05 14.24 -9.70
CA GLN A 139 18.25 13.51 -9.24
C GLN A 139 18.43 13.54 -7.72
N ASP A 140 18.08 14.66 -7.07
CA ASP A 140 18.20 14.85 -5.62
C ASP A 140 17.25 13.98 -4.80
N MET A 141 16.26 13.34 -5.44
CA MET A 141 15.23 12.49 -4.82
C MET A 141 15.55 10.99 -4.93
N TYR A 142 16.66 10.63 -5.58
CA TYR A 142 17.10 9.25 -5.75
C TYR A 142 18.43 9.01 -5.05
N TRP A 143 18.61 7.78 -4.56
CA TRP A 143 19.91 7.32 -4.11
C TRP A 143 20.86 7.15 -5.30
N ALA A 144 22.16 7.05 -5.02
CA ALA A 144 23.20 7.02 -6.05
C ALA A 144 23.08 5.83 -7.03
N ASP A 145 22.35 4.78 -6.64
CA ASP A 145 22.01 3.59 -7.44
C ASP A 145 20.77 3.76 -8.33
N GLY A 146 20.01 4.85 -8.14
CA GLY A 146 18.94 5.31 -9.02
C GLY A 146 17.56 4.72 -8.79
#